data_AF-A0A8J4A8Q8-F1
#
_entry.id   AF-A0A8J4A8Q8-F1
#
_cell.length_a   1.000
_cell.length_b   1.000
_cell.length_c   1.000
_cell.angle_alpha   90.00
_cell.angle_beta   90.00
_cell.angle_gamma   90.00
#
_symmetry.space_group_name_H-M   'P 1'
#
loop_
_entity.id
_entity.type
_entity.pdbx_description
1 polymer ?
#
loop_
_entity_poly.entity_id
_entity_poly.type
_entity_poly.pdbx_seq_one_letter_code
_entity_poly.pdbx_strand_id
1 'polypeptide(L)' 'MTARCPDCDRGWRHCHGTLVRHPDGGQECLADAACTGGPAEHLFVVDCVEIDCRCTAAPAR' A
#
# COMPACT_ATOMS: atom_id res chain seq x y z
N MET A 1 -15.01 -21.18 2.86
CA MET A 1 -15.70 -20.00 2.31
C MET A 1 -14.98 -18.77 2.81
N THR A 2 -14.26 -18.06 1.95
CA THR A 2 -13.79 -16.70 2.26
C THR A 2 -15.02 -15.79 2.22
N ALA A 3 -15.55 -15.42 3.38
CA ALA A 3 -16.59 -14.40 3.45
C ALA A 3 -16.00 -13.13 2.85
N ARG A 4 -16.57 -12.69 1.73
CA ARG A 4 -16.18 -11.47 1.05
C ARG A 4 -16.63 -10.27 1.91
N CYS A 5 -15.82 -9.23 2.02
CA CYS A 5 -16.21 -8.07 2.83
C CYS A 5 -17.31 -7.26 2.12
N PRO A 6 -18.13 -6.49 2.86
CA PRO A 6 -19.22 -5.71 2.27
C PRO A 6 -18.78 -4.74 1.17
N ASP A 7 -17.60 -4.15 1.29
CA ASP A 7 -17.09 -3.19 0.29
C ASP A 7 -16.67 -3.88 -1.01
N CYS A 8 -16.10 -5.09 -0.90
CA CYS A 8 -15.84 -5.94 -2.05
C CYS A 8 -17.16 -6.29 -2.73
N ASP A 9 -18.20 -6.68 -1.97
CA ASP A 9 -19.54 -6.98 -2.49
C ASP A 9 -20.22 -5.80 -3.17
N ARG A 10 -19.91 -4.57 -2.74
CA ARG A 10 -20.34 -3.34 -3.42
C ARG A 10 -19.51 -2.99 -4.67
N GLY A 11 -18.44 -3.72 -4.95
CA GLY A 11 -17.54 -3.48 -6.08
C GLY A 11 -16.67 -2.22 -5.91
N TRP A 12 -16.46 -1.75 -4.68
CA TRP A 12 -15.64 -0.57 -4.44
C TRP A 12 -14.17 -0.87 -4.69
N ARG A 13 -13.46 0.07 -5.28
CA ARG A 13 -12.00 -0.03 -5.42
C ARG A 13 -11.38 0.29 -4.07
N HIS A 14 -10.80 -0.72 -3.43
CA HIS A 14 -10.05 -0.60 -2.19
C HIS A 14 -9.05 -1.77 -2.09
N CYS A 15 -8.04 -1.61 -1.25
CA CYS A 15 -7.07 -2.63 -0.93
C CYS A 15 -6.96 -2.75 0.60
N HIS A 16 -6.84 -3.98 1.10
CA HIS A 16 -6.62 -4.26 2.51
C HIS A 16 -5.13 -4.36 2.88
N GLY A 17 -4.24 -4.18 1.90
CA GLY A 17 -2.81 -4.14 2.12
C GLY A 17 -2.36 -2.86 2.82
N THR A 18 -1.13 -2.87 3.28
CA THR A 18 -0.41 -1.66 3.69
C THR A 18 0.25 -1.04 2.46
N LEU A 19 -0.02 0.24 2.23
CA LEU A 19 0.71 1.03 1.24
C LEU A 19 1.92 1.68 1.89
N VAL A 20 3.12 1.40 1.37
CA VAL A 20 4.36 2.07 1.76
C VAL A 20 4.63 3.20 0.77
N ARG A 21 4.86 4.41 1.29
CA ARG A 21 5.36 5.54 0.50
C ARG A 21 6.86 5.64 0.65
N HIS A 22 7.56 5.55 -0.48
CA HIS A 22 9.01 5.63 -0.54
C HIS A 22 9.46 7.09 -0.69
N PRO A 23 10.68 7.44 -0.25
CA PRO A 23 11.17 8.82 -0.28
C PRO A 23 11.32 9.40 -1.70
N ASP A 24 11.50 8.53 -2.70
CA ASP A 24 11.59 8.87 -4.13
C ASP A 24 10.22 9.12 -4.78
N GLY A 25 9.14 9.06 -4.00
CA GLY A 25 7.77 9.21 -4.47
C GLY A 25 7.14 7.89 -4.95
N GLY A 26 7.89 6.78 -4.92
CA GLY A 26 7.39 5.45 -5.20
C GLY A 26 6.34 5.02 -4.19
N GLN A 27 5.39 4.20 -4.62
CA GLN A 27 4.34 3.64 -3.77
C GLN A 27 4.26 2.14 -3.99
N GLU A 28 4.17 1.37 -2.89
CA GLU A 28 4.18 -0.08 -2.93
C GLU A 28 3.12 -0.66 -2.00
N CYS A 29 2.21 -1.46 -2.55
CA CYS A 29 1.28 -2.25 -1.75
C CYS A 29 1.92 -3.58 -1.35
N LEU A 30 2.07 -3.82 -0.05
CA LEU A 30 2.73 -5.03 0.45
C LEU A 30 1.87 -6.30 0.32
N ALA A 31 0.57 -6.17 0.06
CA ALA A 31 -0.33 -7.31 -0.08
C ALA A 31 -0.49 -7.77 -1.53
N ASP A 32 -0.39 -6.85 -2.50
CA ASP A 32 -0.60 -7.15 -3.92
C ASP A 32 0.24 -6.23 -4.82
N ALA A 33 1.20 -6.82 -5.54
CA ALA A 33 2.06 -6.09 -6.47
C ALA A 33 1.31 -5.56 -7.71
N ALA A 34 0.13 -6.12 -8.04
CA ALA A 34 -0.71 -5.62 -9.11
C ALA A 34 -1.63 -4.47 -8.64
N CYS A 35 -1.60 -4.12 -7.36
CA CYS A 35 -2.40 -3.03 -6.83
C CYS A 35 -1.95 -1.70 -7.45
N THR A 36 -2.84 -1.08 -8.21
CA THR A 36 -2.65 0.25 -8.80
C THR A 36 -3.31 1.35 -7.99
N GLY A 37 -3.82 1.02 -6.79
CA GLY A 37 -4.49 1.96 -5.90
C GLY A 37 -3.49 2.85 -5.16
N GLY A 38 -3.88 4.10 -4.94
CA GLY A 38 -3.11 5.06 -4.16
C GLY A 38 -3.59 5.13 -2.70
N PRO A 39 -3.27 6.22 -1.99
CA PRO A 39 -3.63 6.41 -0.59
C PRO A 39 -5.15 6.43 -0.34
N ALA A 40 -5.95 6.77 -1.35
CA ALA A 40 -7.41 6.78 -1.24
C ALA A 40 -8.01 5.37 -1.18
N GLU A 41 -7.34 4.40 -1.80
CA GLU A 41 -7.77 3.00 -1.83
C GLU A 41 -7.18 2.17 -0.67
N HIS A 42 -6.22 2.71 0.08
CA HIS A 42 -5.56 2.02 1.18
C HIS A 42 -5.96 2.61 2.53
N LEU A 43 -6.49 1.77 3.42
CA LEU A 43 -6.82 2.18 4.78
C LEU A 43 -5.56 2.47 5.61
N PHE A 44 -4.47 1.75 5.32
CA PHE A 44 -3.22 1.87 6.06
C PHE A 44 -2.10 2.30 5.12
N VAL A 45 -1.61 3.52 5.34
CA VAL A 45 -0.51 4.13 4.59
C VAL A 45 0.60 4.46 5.58
N VAL A 46 1.83 4.06 5.26
CA VAL A 46 3.00 4.32 6.08
C VAL A 46 4.13 4.92 5.24
N ASP A 47 4.83 5.90 5.78
CA ASP A 47 6.01 6.45 5.15
C ASP A 47 7.26 5.64 5.50
N CYS A 48 8.03 5.22 4.48
CA CYS A 48 9.28 4.44 4.68
C CYS A 48 10.26 5.21 5.59
N VAL A 49 10.21 6.55 5.57
CA VAL A 49 11.04 7.44 6.41
C VAL A 49 10.64 7.46 7.89
N GLU A 50 9.36 7.30 8.22
CA GLU A 50 8.89 7.35 9.61
C GLU A 50 9.23 6.08 10.38
N ILE A 51 9.43 4.97 9.67
CA ILE A 51 9.72 3.66 10.25
C ILE A 51 11.21 3.25 10.14
N ASP A 52 12.09 4.19 9.75
CA ASP A 52 13.54 3.96 9.58
C ASP A 52 13.86 2.71 8.74
N CYS A 53 13.11 2.52 7.65
CA CYS A 53 13.29 1.32 6.84
C CYS A 53 14.63 1.38 6.10
N ARG A 54 15.33 0.24 5.95
CA ARG A 54 16.62 0.16 5.23
C ARG A 54 16.61 0.76 3.81
N CYS A 55 15.43 0.87 3.21
CA CYS A 55 15.17 1.55 1.93
C CYS A 55 15.73 2.98 1.91
N THR A 56 15.74 3.67 3.06
CA THR A 56 16.13 5.09 3.18
C THR A 56 17.65 5.28 3.16
N ALA A 57 18.41 4.23 3.48
CA ALA A 57 19.87 4.26 3.54
C ALA A 57 20.54 3.90 2.20
N ALA A 58 19.80 3.32 1.25
CA ALA A 58 20.30 2.98 -0.07
C ALA A 58 19.85 4.03 -1.09
N PRO A 59 20.74 4.63 -1.90
CA PRO A 59 20.31 5.49 -2.99
C PRO A 59 19.45 4.68 -3.97
N ALA A 60 18.36 5.29 -4.44
CA ALA A 60 17.54 4.75 -5.53
C ALA A 60 18.45 4.40 -6.72
N ARG A 61 18.31 3.18 -7.23
CA ARG A 61 19.19 2.59 -8.23
C ARG A 61 18.84 3.03 -9.64
#